data_AF-A0A3B8RUH4-F1
#
_entry.id   AF-A0A3B8RUH4-F1
#
_cell.length_a   1.000
_cell.length_b   1.000
_cell.length_c   1.000
_cell.angle_alpha   90.00
_cell.angle_beta   90.00
_cell.angle_gamma   90.00
#
_symmetry.space_group_name_H-M   'P 1'
#
loop_
_entity.id
_entity.type
_entity.pdbx_description
1 polymer ?
#
loop_
_entity_poly.entity_id
_entity_poly.type
_entity_poly.pdbx_seq_one_letter_code
_entity_poly.pdbx_strand_id
1 'polypeptide(L)'
;FKTVEEMVGHTEVLEYNPPVHMWKAQKFDLNPLLNSMVHETGKSCCASGTNQIDTFDTELIKLVKPALEKKKPIELNLTLRNTHRSVGARLSGEIVKRYGAPGLPDDTIKINFKGSAGQSFGAFLSPGISMKVEGDANDYLGKGMSGGKIIL
;
A
#
# COMPACT_ATOMS: atom_id res chain seq x y z
N PHE A 1 22.94 11.75 25.27
CA PHE A 1 21.66 12.05 24.59
C PHE A 1 20.54 12.06 25.61
N LYS A 2 19.56 12.94 25.44
CA LYS A 2 18.36 13.07 26.28
C LYS A 2 17.13 12.43 25.64
N THR A 3 17.11 12.25 24.31
CA THR A 3 16.05 11.53 23.59
C THR A 3 16.66 10.54 22.57
N VAL A 4 15.83 9.63 22.04
CA VAL A 4 16.25 8.64 21.03
C VAL A 4 16.55 9.32 19.70
N GLU A 5 15.81 10.37 19.35
CA GLU A 5 16.00 11.14 18.12
C GLU A 5 17.38 11.78 18.06
N GLU A 6 17.89 12.24 19.20
CA GLU A 6 19.26 12.76 19.33
C GLU A 6 20.32 11.65 19.15
N MET A 7 19.99 10.37 19.34
CA MET A 7 20.92 9.24 19.17
C MET A 7 21.00 8.72 17.73
N VAL A 8 19.93 8.87 16.95
CA VAL A 8 19.85 8.28 15.59
C VAL A 8 20.98 8.80 14.71
N GLY A 9 21.72 7.88 14.08
CA GLY A 9 22.81 8.22 13.15
C GLY A 9 24.16 8.55 13.82
N HIS A 10 24.25 8.55 15.15
CA HIS A 10 25.52 8.76 15.87
C HIS A 10 26.31 7.44 16.00
N THR A 11 26.99 7.03 14.93
CA THR A 11 27.86 5.85 14.93
C THR A 11 29.16 6.06 15.70
N GLU A 12 29.58 7.32 15.90
CA GLU A 12 30.83 7.66 16.60
C GLU A 12 30.81 7.32 18.10
N VAL A 13 29.63 7.06 18.67
CA VAL A 13 29.48 6.62 20.07
C VAL A 13 29.37 5.10 20.22
N LEU A 14 29.53 4.35 19.12
CA LEU A 14 29.49 2.89 19.09
C LEU A 14 30.90 2.31 19.00
N GLU A 15 31.17 1.29 19.79
CA GLU A 15 32.43 0.53 19.77
C GLU A 15 32.14 -0.96 19.64
N TYR A 16 32.89 -1.65 18.77
CA TYR A 16 32.79 -3.09 18.63
C TYR A 16 33.56 -3.81 19.74
N ASN A 17 32.84 -4.52 20.61
CA ASN A 17 33.43 -5.28 21.72
C ASN A 17 33.09 -6.79 21.62
N PRO A 18 33.87 -7.59 20.87
CA PRO A 18 33.63 -9.02 20.72
C PRO A 18 33.98 -9.81 21.99
N PRO A 19 33.23 -10.89 22.32
CA PRO A 19 33.57 -11.76 23.43
C PRO A 19 34.96 -12.40 23.28
N VAL A 20 35.77 -12.33 24.34
CA VAL A 20 37.18 -12.79 24.34
C VAL A 20 37.34 -14.25 23.95
N HIS A 21 36.37 -15.11 24.29
CA HIS A 21 36.42 -16.55 24.02
C HIS A 21 35.93 -16.93 22.61
N MET A 22 35.45 -15.98 21.80
CA MET A 22 34.91 -16.24 20.47
C MET A 22 35.88 -15.74 19.38
N TRP A 23 36.88 -16.56 19.06
CA TRP A 23 37.92 -16.23 18.07
C TRP A 23 37.37 -15.82 16.70
N LYS A 24 36.21 -16.35 16.29
CA LYS A 24 35.56 -15.98 15.02
C LYS A 24 35.03 -14.55 15.06
N ALA A 25 34.52 -14.10 16.20
CA ALA A 25 33.99 -12.75 16.36
C ALA A 25 35.10 -11.71 16.29
N GLN A 26 36.28 -12.01 16.83
CA GLN A 26 37.45 -11.13 16.78
C GLN A 26 37.94 -10.81 15.35
N LYS A 27 37.49 -11.55 14.33
CA LYS A 27 37.87 -11.35 12.94
C LYS A 27 36.94 -10.41 12.16
N PHE A 28 35.84 -9.96 12.75
CA PHE A 28 34.93 -9.05 12.06
C PHE A 28 35.49 -7.63 11.99
N ASP A 29 35.55 -7.10 10.78
CA ASP A 29 35.78 -5.68 10.54
C ASP A 29 34.43 -4.98 10.39
N LEU A 30 34.04 -4.21 11.41
CA LEU A 30 32.81 -3.40 11.40
C LEU A 30 33.06 -1.94 11.01
N ASN A 31 34.27 -1.57 10.60
CA ASN A 31 34.56 -0.22 10.11
C ASN A 31 33.58 0.27 9.03
N PRO A 32 33.10 -0.55 8.07
CA PRO A 32 32.11 -0.10 7.09
C PRO A 32 30.76 0.34 7.69
N LEU A 33 30.43 -0.12 8.91
CA LEU A 33 29.21 0.26 9.64
C LEU A 33 29.46 1.40 10.61
N LEU A 34 30.63 1.43 11.26
CA LEU A 34 30.99 2.39 12.31
C LEU A 34 31.56 3.69 11.74
N ASN A 35 32.31 3.62 10.64
CA ASN A 35 32.81 4.79 9.91
C ASN A 35 31.80 5.21 8.86
N SER A 36 30.67 5.74 9.31
CA SER A 36 29.76 6.42 8.40
C SER A 36 30.39 7.75 7.96
N MET A 37 30.74 7.87 6.68
CA MET A 37 31.02 9.17 6.05
C MET A 37 29.72 9.99 6.03
N VAL A 38 29.38 10.62 7.14
CA VAL A 38 28.20 11.49 7.22
C VAL A 38 28.65 12.91 6.92
N HIS A 39 28.23 13.39 5.74
CA HIS A 39 28.23 14.79 5.37
C HIS A 39 27.69 15.64 6.53
N GLU A 40 28.27 16.82 6.76
CA GLU A 40 27.89 17.78 7.82
C GLU A 40 26.39 18.19 7.83
N THR A 41 25.64 17.79 6.81
CA THR A 41 24.21 18.02 6.65
C THR A 41 23.36 16.87 7.20
N GLY A 42 22.90 17.02 8.44
CA GLY A 42 21.70 16.37 9.00
C GLY A 42 21.79 14.86 9.28
N LYS A 43 22.14 14.48 10.53
CA LYS A 43 22.21 13.08 11.00
C LYS A 43 20.85 12.38 11.16
N SER A 44 19.75 13.12 11.08
CA SER A 44 18.39 12.58 11.20
C SER A 44 17.51 13.12 10.07
N CYS A 45 16.91 12.20 9.31
CA CYS A 45 15.82 12.50 8.39
C CYS A 45 14.52 11.98 9.03
N CYS A 46 13.85 12.85 9.78
CA CYS A 46 12.46 12.61 10.16
C CYS A 46 11.59 12.87 8.92
N ALA A 47 11.40 11.86 8.07
CA ALA A 47 10.40 11.94 7.01
C ALA A 47 9.01 12.03 7.65
N SER A 48 8.55 13.26 7.90
CA SER A 48 7.21 13.52 8.39
C SER A 48 6.23 13.46 7.22
N GLY A 49 5.58 12.32 7.04
CA GLY A 49 4.46 12.16 6.11
C GLY A 49 4.48 10.84 5.36
N THR A 50 3.29 10.35 5.04
CA THR A 50 3.13 9.34 3.99
C THR A 50 3.16 10.04 2.64
N ASN A 51 3.96 9.57 1.69
CA ASN A 51 3.87 10.00 0.29
C ASN A 51 2.44 9.71 -0.21
N GLN A 52 1.62 10.74 -0.33
CA GLN A 52 0.26 10.58 -0.85
C GLN A 52 0.36 10.33 -2.35
N ILE A 53 0.02 9.11 -2.75
CA ILE A 53 -0.05 8.73 -4.15
C ILE A 53 -1.49 8.94 -4.59
N ASP A 54 -1.68 9.80 -5.59
CA ASP A 54 -2.97 9.90 -6.26
C ASP A 54 -3.13 8.71 -7.21
N THR A 55 -4.28 8.08 -7.15
CA THR A 55 -4.59 6.83 -7.87
C THR A 55 -5.99 6.94 -8.45
N PHE A 56 -6.31 6.11 -9.44
CA PHE A 56 -7.66 6.04 -10.00
C PHE A 56 -8.75 5.86 -8.92
N ASP A 57 -8.43 5.13 -7.84
CA ASP A 57 -9.33 4.95 -6.70
C ASP A 57 -9.69 6.24 -5.96
N THR A 58 -8.86 7.29 -6.01
CA THR A 58 -9.19 8.58 -5.36
C THR A 58 -10.47 9.16 -5.96
N GLU A 59 -10.58 9.15 -7.29
CA GLU A 59 -11.78 9.60 -8.00
C GLU A 59 -12.92 8.58 -7.84
N LEU A 60 -12.61 7.29 -7.89
CA LEU A 60 -13.61 6.24 -7.72
C LEU A 60 -14.34 6.35 -6.37
N ILE A 61 -13.59 6.57 -5.28
CA ILE A 61 -14.13 6.73 -3.91
C ILE A 61 -15.08 7.95 -3.83
N LYS A 62 -14.76 9.04 -4.54
CA LYS A 62 -15.65 10.22 -4.60
C LYS A 62 -16.97 9.87 -5.29
N LEU A 63 -16.92 9.14 -6.41
CA LEU A 63 -18.10 8.73 -7.17
C LEU A 63 -19.02 7.78 -6.37
N VAL A 64 -18.44 6.84 -5.63
CA VAL A 64 -19.20 5.83 -4.87
C VAL A 64 -19.48 6.22 -3.42
N LYS A 65 -19.21 7.48 -3.04
CA LYS A 65 -19.46 8.00 -1.69
C LYS A 65 -20.88 7.69 -1.16
N PRO A 66 -21.97 7.80 -1.95
CA PRO A 66 -23.30 7.43 -1.48
C PRO A 66 -23.43 5.95 -1.10
N ALA A 67 -22.74 5.06 -1.80
CA ALA A 67 -22.72 3.63 -1.49
C ALA A 67 -21.92 3.37 -0.21
N LEU A 68 -20.79 4.07 -0.02
CA LEU A 68 -19.96 3.95 1.17
C LEU A 68 -20.61 4.48 2.44
N GLU A 69 -21.47 5.50 2.35
CA GLU A 69 -22.10 6.13 3.52
C GLU A 69 -23.50 5.56 3.83
N LYS A 70 -24.28 5.25 2.80
CA LYS A 70 -25.70 4.88 2.96
C LYS A 70 -26.00 3.46 2.50
N LYS A 71 -24.99 2.68 2.11
CA LYS A 71 -25.13 1.34 1.50
C LYS A 71 -26.10 1.35 0.29
N LYS A 72 -26.19 2.49 -0.40
CA LYS A 72 -27.09 2.64 -1.54
C LYS A 72 -26.44 1.97 -2.76
N PRO A 73 -27.13 1.05 -3.45
CA PRO A 73 -26.62 0.46 -4.68
C PRO A 73 -26.28 1.54 -5.72
N ILE A 74 -25.12 1.40 -6.34
CA ILE A 74 -24.65 2.28 -7.41
C ILE A 74 -24.07 1.46 -8.55
N GLU A 75 -24.30 1.92 -9.78
CA GLU A 75 -23.68 1.36 -10.98
C GLU A 75 -22.99 2.47 -11.77
N LEU A 76 -21.75 2.22 -12.18
CA LEU A 76 -20.90 3.17 -12.91
C LEU A 76 -20.36 2.53 -14.19
N ASN A 77 -20.19 3.35 -15.23
CA ASN A 77 -19.52 2.97 -16.46
C ASN A 77 -18.29 3.86 -16.65
N LEU A 78 -17.09 3.27 -16.66
CA LEU A 78 -15.81 3.99 -16.66
C LEU A 78 -14.85 3.40 -17.71
N THR A 79 -13.81 4.14 -18.05
CA THR A 79 -12.75 3.65 -18.94
C THR A 79 -11.46 3.35 -18.17
N LEU A 80 -10.74 2.32 -18.59
CA LEU A 80 -9.46 1.92 -18.01
C LEU A 80 -8.31 2.00 -19.02
N ARG A 81 -7.12 2.26 -18.49
CA ARG A 81 -5.84 2.18 -19.18
C ARG A 81 -4.91 1.34 -18.32
N ASN A 82 -3.92 0.69 -18.93
CA ASN A 82 -2.96 -0.17 -18.24
C ASN A 82 -2.17 0.55 -17.13
N THR A 83 -2.10 1.89 -17.16
CA THR A 83 -1.49 2.74 -16.14
C THR A 83 -2.35 2.86 -14.87
N HIS A 84 -3.65 2.59 -14.95
CA HIS A 84 -4.56 2.51 -13.81
C HIS A 84 -4.33 1.17 -13.09
N ARG A 85 -3.33 1.15 -12.23
CA ARG A 85 -2.95 -0.01 -11.41
C ARG A 85 -3.73 -0.06 -10.10
N SER A 86 -3.93 -1.26 -9.58
CA SER A 86 -4.55 -1.51 -8.27
C SER A 86 -5.95 -0.92 -8.10
N VAL A 87 -6.70 -0.79 -9.20
CA VAL A 87 -8.08 -0.26 -9.16
C VAL A 87 -8.95 -1.15 -8.29
N GLY A 88 -9.69 -0.55 -7.37
CA GLY A 88 -10.54 -1.22 -6.39
C GLY A 88 -9.86 -1.53 -5.05
N ALA A 89 -8.53 -1.45 -4.95
CA ALA A 89 -7.82 -1.82 -3.73
C ALA A 89 -8.02 -0.82 -2.58
N ARG A 90 -7.92 0.49 -2.85
CA ARG A 90 -8.18 1.53 -1.84
C ARG A 90 -9.66 1.60 -1.51
N LEU A 91 -10.52 1.43 -2.52
CA LEU A 91 -11.97 1.33 -2.30
C LEU A 91 -12.31 0.19 -1.33
N SER A 92 -11.70 -0.98 -1.52
CA SER A 92 -11.88 -2.13 -0.63
C SER A 92 -11.37 -1.83 0.79
N GLY A 93 -10.22 -1.16 0.90
CA GLY A 93 -9.73 -0.67 2.19
C GLY A 93 -10.71 0.26 2.90
N GLU A 94 -11.35 1.19 2.18
CA GLU A 94 -12.38 2.06 2.76
C GLU A 94 -13.64 1.32 3.20
N ILE A 95 -14.06 0.28 2.48
CA ILE A 95 -15.19 -0.58 2.88
C ILE A 95 -14.84 -1.35 4.16
N VAL A 96 -13.67 -2.00 4.19
CA VAL A 96 -13.26 -2.81 5.35
C VAL A 96 -13.05 -1.94 6.58
N LYS A 97 -12.50 -0.72 6.44
CA LYS A 97 -12.39 0.23 7.57
C LYS A 97 -13.75 0.59 8.18
N ARG A 98 -14.81 0.66 7.37
CA ARG A 98 -16.16 1.07 7.80
C ARG A 98 -17.00 -0.10 8.30
N TYR A 99 -16.90 -1.25 7.64
CA TYR A 99 -17.83 -2.36 7.80
C TYR A 99 -17.17 -3.68 8.22
N GLY A 100 -15.83 -3.70 8.35
CA GLY A 100 -15.06 -4.89 8.68
C GLY A 100 -15.10 -5.94 7.56
N ALA A 101 -14.77 -7.17 7.93
CA ALA A 101 -14.73 -8.32 7.01
C ALA A 101 -16.06 -8.59 6.25
N PRO A 102 -17.26 -8.41 6.85
CA PRO A 102 -18.52 -8.60 6.12
C PRO A 102 -18.74 -7.64 4.95
N GLY A 103 -18.10 -6.47 4.96
CA GLY A 103 -18.19 -5.49 3.87
C GLY A 103 -19.61 -4.95 3.62
N LEU A 104 -19.92 -4.72 2.36
CA LEU A 104 -21.24 -4.25 1.90
C LEU A 104 -22.10 -5.44 1.43
N PRO A 105 -23.44 -5.28 1.38
CA PRO A 105 -24.30 -6.23 0.68
C PRO A 105 -23.81 -6.46 -0.75
N ASP A 106 -24.04 -7.67 -1.24
CA ASP A 106 -23.61 -8.06 -2.57
C ASP A 106 -24.08 -7.06 -3.62
N ASP A 107 -23.23 -6.78 -4.62
CA ASP A 107 -23.59 -5.93 -5.75
C ASP A 107 -23.95 -4.47 -5.38
N THR A 108 -23.61 -3.98 -4.17
CA THR A 108 -23.85 -2.58 -3.77
C THR A 108 -23.05 -1.59 -4.63
N ILE A 109 -21.83 -1.95 -5.05
CA ILE A 109 -21.03 -1.14 -5.95
C ILE A 109 -20.77 -1.95 -7.22
N LYS A 110 -21.43 -1.60 -8.32
CA LYS A 110 -21.18 -2.16 -9.64
C LYS A 110 -20.39 -1.18 -10.49
N ILE A 111 -19.32 -1.65 -11.12
CA ILE A 111 -18.52 -0.82 -12.01
C ILE A 111 -18.22 -1.62 -13.27
N ASN A 112 -18.73 -1.13 -14.40
CA ASN A 112 -18.40 -1.65 -15.72
C ASN A 112 -17.28 -0.78 -16.30
N PHE A 113 -16.18 -1.41 -16.63
CA PHE A 113 -15.01 -0.79 -17.22
C PHE A 113 -14.87 -1.18 -18.68
N LYS A 114 -14.35 -0.27 -19.50
CA LYS A 114 -13.93 -0.55 -20.87
C LYS A 114 -12.46 -0.20 -21.07
N GLY A 115 -11.68 -1.12 -21.63
CA GLY A 115 -10.25 -0.93 -21.91
C GLY A 115 -9.36 -2.01 -21.30
N SER A 116 -8.10 -1.65 -21.02
CA SER A 116 -7.09 -2.58 -20.49
C SER A 116 -6.84 -2.28 -19.01
N ALA A 117 -7.09 -3.26 -18.14
CA ALA A 117 -6.89 -3.14 -16.70
C ALA A 117 -5.41 -3.27 -16.34
N GLY A 118 -4.89 -2.30 -15.58
CA GLY A 118 -3.50 -2.31 -15.12
C GLY A 118 -3.20 -3.42 -14.12
N GLN A 119 -1.91 -3.56 -13.77
CA GLN A 119 -1.46 -4.56 -12.80
C GLN A 119 -2.23 -4.47 -11.47
N SER A 120 -2.47 -5.63 -10.86
CA SER A 120 -3.16 -5.76 -9.57
C SER A 120 -4.59 -5.22 -9.57
N PHE A 121 -5.28 -5.21 -10.71
CA PHE A 121 -6.70 -4.85 -10.78
C PHE A 121 -7.53 -5.73 -9.82
N GLY A 122 -8.35 -5.09 -8.98
CA GLY A 122 -9.15 -5.78 -7.96
C GLY A 122 -8.33 -6.47 -6.87
N ALA A 123 -7.09 -6.03 -6.63
CA ALA A 123 -6.33 -6.53 -5.49
C ALA A 123 -7.07 -6.25 -4.16
N PHE A 124 -7.11 -7.27 -3.31
CA PHE A 124 -7.78 -7.24 -1.99
C PHE A 124 -9.25 -6.84 -2.04
N LEU A 125 -9.96 -7.17 -3.13
CA LEU A 125 -11.37 -6.78 -3.30
C LEU A 125 -12.22 -7.23 -2.11
N SER A 126 -13.04 -6.30 -1.59
CA SER A 126 -13.94 -6.56 -0.46
C SER A 126 -15.34 -6.98 -0.92
N PRO A 127 -16.13 -7.68 -0.08
CA PRO A 127 -17.54 -7.98 -0.34
C PRO A 127 -18.37 -6.73 -0.70
N GLY A 128 -19.32 -6.92 -1.63
CA GLY A 128 -20.22 -5.89 -2.12
C GLY A 128 -19.72 -5.04 -3.29
N ILE A 129 -18.50 -5.27 -3.78
CA ILE A 129 -17.99 -4.69 -5.02
C ILE A 129 -18.07 -5.72 -6.16
N SER A 130 -18.60 -5.30 -7.30
CA SER A 130 -18.64 -6.07 -8.55
C SER A 130 -18.04 -5.23 -9.68
N MET A 131 -16.90 -5.67 -10.22
CA MET A 131 -16.19 -4.99 -11.29
C MET A 131 -16.19 -5.84 -12.56
N LYS A 132 -16.71 -5.30 -13.65
CA LYS A 132 -16.67 -5.91 -14.97
C LYS A 132 -15.67 -5.16 -15.85
N VAL A 133 -14.87 -5.85 -16.65
CA VAL A 133 -13.95 -5.24 -17.61
C VAL A 133 -14.28 -5.78 -19.00
N GLU A 134 -14.74 -4.92 -19.90
CA GLU A 134 -14.81 -5.21 -21.33
C GLU A 134 -13.45 -4.86 -21.95
N GLY A 135 -12.59 -5.87 -22.13
CA GLY A 135 -11.26 -5.74 -22.70
C GLY A 135 -10.30 -6.79 -22.17
N ASP A 136 -9.15 -6.36 -21.65
CA ASP A 136 -8.08 -7.24 -21.14
C ASP A 136 -7.57 -6.77 -19.76
N ALA A 137 -6.76 -7.60 -19.13
CA ALA A 137 -6.11 -7.29 -17.85
C ALA A 137 -4.66 -7.78 -17.82
N ASN A 138 -3.80 -6.98 -17.19
CA ASN A 138 -2.41 -7.34 -16.89
C ASN A 138 -2.30 -8.23 -15.63
N ASP A 139 -1.07 -8.51 -15.21
CA ASP A 139 -0.76 -9.42 -14.11
C ASP A 139 -1.45 -9.09 -12.78
N TYR A 140 -1.62 -10.14 -11.96
CA TYR A 140 -2.12 -10.06 -10.59
C TYR A 140 -3.60 -9.65 -10.48
N LEU A 141 -4.42 -9.97 -11.48
CA LEU A 141 -5.87 -9.82 -11.41
C LEU A 141 -6.42 -10.51 -10.14
N GLY A 142 -7.15 -9.76 -9.32
CA GLY A 142 -7.75 -10.29 -8.09
C GLY A 142 -6.72 -10.75 -7.04
N LYS A 143 -5.50 -10.19 -7.03
CA LYS A 143 -4.48 -10.55 -6.03
C LYS A 143 -5.01 -10.44 -4.61
N GLY A 144 -5.03 -11.55 -3.88
CA GLY A 144 -5.46 -11.57 -2.48
C GLY A 144 -6.93 -11.16 -2.29
N MET A 145 -7.79 -11.39 -3.30
CA MET A 145 -9.21 -11.09 -3.23
C MET A 145 -9.84 -11.72 -1.98
N SER A 146 -10.60 -10.92 -1.23
CA SER A 146 -11.26 -11.32 0.03
C SER A 146 -12.78 -11.43 -0.08
N GLY A 147 -13.33 -11.09 -1.25
CA GLY A 147 -14.74 -11.12 -1.58
C GLY A 147 -15.01 -10.32 -2.85
N GLY A 148 -16.28 -10.02 -3.12
CA GLY A 148 -16.67 -9.29 -4.34
C GLY A 148 -16.53 -10.13 -5.60
N LYS A 149 -16.70 -9.48 -6.76
CA LYS A 149 -16.73 -10.14 -8.07
C LYS A 149 -15.87 -9.37 -9.06
N ILE A 150 -15.07 -10.10 -9.82
CA ILE A 150 -14.36 -9.59 -11.00
C ILE A 150 -14.86 -10.40 -12.20
N ILE A 151 -15.29 -9.71 -13.24
CA ILE A 151 -15.73 -10.28 -14.51
C ILE A 151 -14.85 -9.67 -15.58
N LEU A 152 -14.13 -10.50 -16.33
CA LEU A 152 -13.30 -10.10 -17.47
C LEU A 152 -13.85 -10.78 -18.72
#